data_AF-A0A7X7UCN4-F1
#
_entry.id   AF-A0A7X7UCN4-F1
#
_cell.length_a   1.000
_cell.length_b   1.000
_cell.length_c   1.000
_cell.angle_alpha   90.00
_cell.angle_beta   90.00
_cell.angle_gamma   90.00
#
_symmetry.space_group_name_H-M   'P 1'
#
loop_
_entity.id
_entity.type
_entity.pdbx_description
1 polymer ?
#
loop_
_entity_poly.entity_id
_entity_poly.type
_entity_poly.pdbx_seq_one_letter_code
_entity_poly.pdbx_strand_id
1 'polypeptide(L)'
;MSASRVAVLALLTAALLAAAGVVWASDDPADAADAWRRLKSIDAAIVIRPLDGPEDIQEKAEIIADRLDELSREETKLTLAIDQNQQILQSLHTQKEVLQDLSEMQQGRDSQTLQRKHELTERIQQQEKLLKQQTDSRGELLREKERLKNIFAQYQKKADALRQHEGGTP
;
A
#
# COMPACT_ATOMS: atom_id res chain seq x y z
N MET A 1 -34.93 -5.73 -30.92
CA MET A 1 -34.31 -5.28 -29.66
C MET A 1 -33.00 -4.62 -30.03
N SER A 2 -32.87 -3.32 -29.76
CA SER A 2 -31.93 -2.44 -30.46
C SER A 2 -30.48 -2.61 -29.98
N ALA A 3 -29.57 -2.71 -30.95
CA ALA A 3 -28.11 -2.76 -30.79
C ALA A 3 -27.54 -1.57 -29.97
N SER A 4 -28.32 -0.51 -29.78
CA SER A 4 -27.95 0.70 -29.02
C SER A 4 -27.77 0.47 -27.51
N ARG A 5 -28.41 -0.54 -26.90
CA ARG A 5 -28.25 -0.77 -25.44
C ARG A 5 -26.97 -1.53 -25.08
N VAL A 6 -26.51 -2.41 -25.97
CA VAL A 6 -25.27 -3.17 -25.79
C VAL A 6 -24.05 -2.26 -25.99
N ALA A 7 -24.14 -1.30 -26.92
CA ALA A 7 -23.08 -0.32 -27.17
C ALA A 7 -22.85 0.63 -25.98
N VAL A 8 -23.92 1.02 -25.26
CA VAL A 8 -23.81 1.93 -24.10
C VAL A 8 -23.15 1.23 -22.90
N LEU A 9 -23.42 -0.07 -22.70
CA LEU A 9 -22.74 -0.84 -21.64
C LEU A 9 -21.25 -1.04 -21.94
N ALA A 10 -20.90 -1.33 -23.21
CA ALA A 10 -19.52 -1.51 -23.63
C ALA A 10 -18.68 -0.23 -23.50
N LEU A 11 -19.27 0.93 -23.78
CA LEU A 11 -18.63 2.25 -23.64
C LEU A 11 -18.42 2.66 -22.17
N LEU A 12 -19.30 2.26 -21.26
CA LEU A 12 -19.11 2.49 -19.82
C LEU A 12 -17.96 1.65 -19.23
N THR A 13 -17.77 0.41 -19.70
CA THR A 13 -16.60 -0.41 -19.31
C THR A 13 -15.28 0.16 -19.82
N ALA A 14 -15.23 0.73 -21.04
CA ALA A 14 -14.00 1.29 -21.57
C ALA A 14 -13.61 2.64 -20.91
N ALA A 15 -14.61 3.46 -20.53
CA ALA A 15 -14.37 4.75 -19.89
C ALA A 15 -13.91 4.63 -18.43
N LEU A 16 -14.34 3.59 -17.69
CA LEU A 16 -13.85 3.34 -16.33
C LEU A 16 -12.39 2.87 -16.30
N LEU A 17 -11.88 2.26 -17.37
CA LEU A 17 -10.48 1.82 -17.47
C LEU A 17 -9.50 2.94 -17.86
N ALA A 18 -9.97 4.04 -18.47
CA ALA A 18 -9.09 5.11 -18.96
C ALA A 18 -8.79 6.21 -17.93
N ALA A 19 -9.57 6.32 -16.84
CA ALA A 19 -9.42 7.40 -15.86
C ALA A 19 -8.31 7.17 -14.81
N ALA A 20 -7.71 5.98 -14.76
CA ALA A 20 -6.58 5.70 -13.86
C ALA A 20 -5.20 5.98 -14.49
N GLY A 21 -5.17 6.46 -15.73
CA GLY A 21 -3.93 6.67 -16.50
C GLY A 21 -3.28 8.03 -16.31
N VAL A 22 -2.87 8.39 -15.08
CA VAL A 22 -1.89 9.48 -14.83
C VAL A 22 -0.93 9.07 -13.72
N VAL A 23 0.18 8.44 -14.15
CA VAL A 23 1.58 8.50 -13.66
C VAL A 23 1.89 8.04 -12.21
N TRP A 24 2.64 6.93 -12.06
CA TRP A 24 4.08 6.85 -11.73
C TRP A 24 4.44 5.40 -11.35
N ALA A 25 5.49 4.88 -12.00
CA ALA A 25 6.17 3.60 -11.76
C ALA A 25 5.37 2.31 -12.02
N SER A 26 5.98 1.48 -12.86
CA SER A 26 5.66 0.10 -13.20
C SER A 26 5.83 -0.87 -12.02
N ASP A 27 5.30 -0.54 -10.85
CA ASP A 27 5.29 -1.45 -9.71
C ASP A 27 4.03 -2.32 -9.80
N ASP A 28 4.24 -3.63 -9.93
CA ASP A 28 3.17 -4.60 -9.78
C ASP A 28 2.47 -4.32 -8.43
N PRO A 29 1.13 -4.18 -8.36
CA PRO A 29 0.44 -3.99 -7.09
C PRO A 29 0.74 -5.11 -6.06
N ALA A 30 1.16 -6.29 -6.52
CA ALA A 30 1.72 -7.33 -5.66
C ALA A 30 3.11 -6.99 -5.11
N ASP A 31 3.98 -6.37 -5.91
CA ASP A 31 5.31 -5.91 -5.47
C ASP A 31 5.23 -4.76 -4.47
N ALA A 32 4.21 -3.90 -4.58
CA ALA A 32 4.00 -2.78 -3.65
C ALA A 32 3.85 -3.23 -2.18
N ALA A 33 3.32 -4.44 -1.94
CA ALA A 33 3.17 -4.98 -0.60
C ALA A 33 4.54 -5.30 0.06
N ASP A 34 5.60 -5.55 -0.70
CA ASP A 34 6.90 -5.96 -0.17
C ASP A 34 8.02 -4.96 -0.46
N ALA A 35 7.77 -3.92 -1.25
CA ALA A 35 8.77 -2.95 -1.67
C ALA A 35 9.53 -2.32 -0.49
N TRP A 36 8.81 -1.86 0.53
CA TRP A 36 9.41 -1.23 1.71
C TRP A 36 10.28 -2.20 2.55
N ARG A 37 9.96 -3.50 2.54
CA ARG A 37 10.75 -4.54 3.24
C ARG A 37 12.10 -4.81 2.57
N ARG A 38 12.24 -4.46 1.27
CA ARG A 38 13.50 -4.59 0.52
C ARG A 38 14.48 -3.47 0.83
N LEU A 39 14.03 -2.42 1.52
CA LEU A 39 14.90 -1.34 1.93
C LEU A 39 15.93 -1.84 2.96
N LYS A 40 17.18 -1.38 2.82
CA LYS A 40 18.25 -1.78 3.74
C LYS A 40 17.93 -1.30 5.16
N SER A 41 18.03 -2.19 6.15
CA SER A 41 17.88 -1.80 7.56
C SER A 41 18.92 -0.74 7.95
N ILE A 42 18.47 0.24 8.74
CA ILE A 42 19.32 1.28 9.33
C ILE A 42 19.67 0.98 10.78
N ASP A 43 19.24 -0.16 11.34
CA ASP A 43 19.34 -0.44 12.78
C ASP A 43 20.80 -0.32 13.26
N ALA A 44 21.76 -0.85 12.50
CA ALA A 44 23.18 -0.74 12.83
C ALA A 44 23.71 0.70 12.79
N ALA A 45 23.20 1.52 11.87
CA ALA A 45 23.63 2.91 11.71
C ALA A 45 23.12 3.80 12.85
N ILE A 46 21.89 3.54 13.31
CA ILE A 46 21.26 4.37 14.32
C ILE A 46 21.71 4.03 15.74
N VAL A 47 22.31 2.88 16.03
CA VAL A 47 22.75 2.52 17.41
C VAL A 47 23.61 3.62 18.04
N ILE A 48 23.15 4.17 19.17
CA ILE A 48 23.96 5.10 19.97
C ILE A 48 25.02 4.33 20.76
N ARG A 49 26.28 4.72 20.61
CA ARG A 49 27.42 4.19 21.35
C ARG A 49 27.75 5.07 22.57
N PRO A 50 28.49 4.54 23.56
CA PRO A 50 28.84 5.30 24.77
C PRO A 50 29.63 6.58 24.52
N LEU A 51 30.39 6.65 23.42
CA LEU A 51 31.24 7.78 23.06
C LEU A 51 30.59 8.71 22.03
N ASP A 52 29.35 8.45 21.61
CA ASP A 52 28.67 9.32 20.65
C ASP A 52 28.37 10.66 21.32
N GLY A 53 28.92 11.74 20.76
CA GLY A 53 28.67 13.12 21.19
C GLY A 53 27.36 13.67 20.62
N PRO A 54 27.02 14.94 20.92
CA PRO A 54 25.82 15.58 20.40
C PRO A 54 25.75 15.61 18.86
N GLU A 55 26.88 15.80 18.19
CA GLU A 55 26.97 15.82 16.72
C GLU A 55 26.70 14.44 16.12
N ASP A 56 27.29 13.37 16.68
CA ASP A 56 27.04 11.99 16.23
C ASP A 56 25.55 11.59 16.40
N ILE A 57 24.93 12.02 17.50
CA ILE A 57 23.51 11.76 17.76
C ILE A 57 22.63 12.54 16.77
N GLN A 58 23.03 13.76 16.41
CA GLN A 58 22.32 14.55 15.40
C GLN A 58 22.42 13.90 14.00
N GLU A 59 23.60 13.44 13.58
CA GLU A 59 23.76 12.75 12.29
C GLU A 59 22.88 11.49 12.23
N LYS A 60 22.82 10.70 13.30
CA LYS A 60 21.92 9.54 13.37
C LYS A 60 20.45 9.94 13.32
N ALA A 61 20.08 11.08 13.90
CA ALA A 61 18.72 11.61 13.81
C ALA A 61 18.37 11.99 12.35
N GLU A 62 19.32 12.58 11.61
CA GLU A 62 19.16 12.88 10.18
C GLU A 62 18.96 11.60 9.35
N ILE A 63 19.74 10.54 9.62
CA ILE A 63 19.54 9.21 8.99
C ILE A 63 18.12 8.67 9.24
N ILE A 64 17.59 8.85 10.47
CA ILE A 64 16.22 8.44 10.79
C ILE A 64 15.20 9.30 10.05
N ALA A 65 15.42 10.61 9.94
CA ALA A 65 14.53 11.52 9.22
C ALA A 65 14.44 11.15 7.73
N ASP A 66 15.58 10.94 7.08
CA ASP A 66 15.65 10.48 5.68
C ASP A 66 14.91 9.15 5.48
N ARG A 67 15.07 8.23 6.43
CA ARG A 67 14.35 6.95 6.42
C ARG A 67 12.84 7.13 6.56
N LEU A 68 12.38 8.01 7.45
CA LEU A 68 10.97 8.28 7.64
C LEU A 68 10.33 8.87 6.37
N ASP A 69 11.07 9.70 5.64
CA ASP A 69 10.63 10.24 4.35
C ASP A 69 10.53 9.14 3.29
N GLU A 70 11.52 8.25 3.20
CA GLU A 70 11.48 7.10 2.29
C GLU A 70 10.27 6.18 2.59
N LEU A 71 10.06 5.83 3.86
CA LEU A 71 8.91 5.01 4.28
C LEU A 71 7.56 5.70 4.02
N SER A 72 7.51 7.04 4.05
CA SER A 72 6.29 7.80 3.73
C SER A 72 5.94 7.76 2.24
N ARG A 73 6.94 7.70 1.36
CA ARG A 73 6.72 7.49 -0.07
C ARG A 73 6.19 6.09 -0.33
N GLU A 74 6.77 5.08 0.31
CA GLU A 74 6.30 3.70 0.19
C GLU A 74 4.89 3.51 0.77
N GLU A 75 4.55 4.19 1.87
CA GLU A 75 3.18 4.21 2.39
C GLU A 75 2.18 4.76 1.37
N THR A 76 2.56 5.83 0.67
CA THR A 76 1.71 6.46 -0.34
C THR A 76 1.46 5.50 -1.50
N LYS A 77 2.51 4.84 -2.01
CA LYS A 77 2.38 3.83 -3.07
C LYS A 77 1.51 2.65 -2.63
N LEU A 78 1.74 2.12 -1.44
CA LEU A 78 0.98 0.99 -0.91
C LEU A 78 -0.49 1.35 -0.68
N THR A 79 -0.77 2.57 -0.20
CA THR A 79 -2.14 3.07 -0.05
C THR A 79 -2.84 3.17 -1.40
N LEU A 80 -2.17 3.70 -2.42
CA LEU A 80 -2.72 3.75 -3.78
C LEU A 80 -3.01 2.34 -4.33
N ALA A 81 -2.10 1.38 -4.11
CA ALA A 81 -2.28 0.00 -4.54
C ALA A 81 -3.47 -0.69 -3.84
N ILE A 82 -3.67 -0.41 -2.54
CA ILE A 82 -4.84 -0.86 -1.78
C ILE A 82 -6.13 -0.29 -2.39
N ASP A 83 -6.17 1.02 -2.63
CA ASP A 83 -7.35 1.70 -3.17
C ASP A 83 -7.71 1.16 -4.57
N GLN A 84 -6.71 0.96 -5.43
CA GLN A 84 -6.89 0.34 -6.75
C GLN A 84 -7.44 -1.09 -6.65
N ASN A 85 -6.90 -1.91 -5.75
CA ASN A 85 -7.38 -3.27 -5.56
C ASN A 85 -8.82 -3.31 -5.01
N GLN A 86 -9.18 -2.40 -4.10
CA GLN A 86 -10.55 -2.25 -3.63
C GLN A 86 -11.52 -1.87 -4.78
N GLN A 87 -11.12 -0.97 -5.68
CA GLN A 87 -11.92 -0.62 -6.85
C GLN A 87 -12.09 -1.82 -7.80
N ILE A 88 -11.03 -2.61 -8.01
CA ILE A 88 -11.09 -3.84 -8.81
C ILE A 88 -12.07 -4.83 -8.18
N LEU A 89 -11.99 -5.07 -6.87
CA LEU A 89 -12.90 -5.95 -6.14
C LEU A 89 -14.35 -5.52 -6.28
N GLN A 90 -14.64 -4.23 -6.10
CA GLN A 90 -15.99 -3.69 -6.30
C GLN A 90 -16.50 -3.97 -7.72
N SER A 91 -15.68 -3.71 -8.75
CA SER A 91 -16.02 -4.01 -10.13
C SER A 91 -16.29 -5.50 -10.38
N LEU A 92 -15.47 -6.39 -9.81
CA LEU A 92 -15.65 -7.84 -9.92
C LEU A 92 -16.93 -8.33 -9.22
N HIS A 93 -17.26 -7.77 -8.05
CA HIS A 93 -18.51 -8.08 -7.35
C HIS A 93 -19.72 -7.65 -8.16
N THR A 94 -19.72 -6.44 -8.73
CA THR A 94 -20.79 -5.96 -9.62
C THR A 94 -20.94 -6.87 -10.84
N GLN A 95 -19.83 -7.29 -11.47
CA GLN A 95 -19.88 -8.22 -12.61
C GLN A 95 -20.47 -9.58 -12.21
N LYS A 96 -20.13 -10.08 -11.01
CA LYS A 96 -20.66 -11.34 -10.49
C LYS A 96 -22.17 -11.25 -10.22
N GLU A 97 -22.64 -10.13 -9.68
CA GLU A 97 -24.07 -9.86 -9.45
C GLU A 97 -24.85 -9.84 -10.78
N VAL A 98 -24.36 -9.08 -11.77
CA VAL A 98 -24.98 -9.04 -13.11
C VAL A 98 -25.04 -10.42 -13.76
N LEU A 99 -23.97 -11.22 -13.64
CA LEU A 99 -23.97 -12.60 -14.16
C LEU A 99 -24.92 -13.51 -13.40
N GLN A 100 -25.11 -13.29 -12.10
CA GLN A 100 -26.07 -14.03 -11.30
C GLN A 100 -27.51 -13.73 -11.76
N ASP A 101 -27.87 -12.46 -11.93
CA ASP A 101 -29.18 -12.05 -12.44
C ASP A 101 -29.46 -12.65 -13.82
N LEU A 102 -28.48 -12.62 -14.72
CA LEU A 102 -28.60 -13.23 -16.05
C LEU A 102 -28.80 -14.75 -15.97
N SER A 103 -28.09 -15.42 -15.07
CA SER A 103 -28.22 -16.86 -14.85
C SER A 103 -29.62 -17.23 -14.35
N GLU A 104 -30.17 -16.43 -13.43
CA GLU A 104 -31.52 -16.60 -12.89
C GLU A 104 -32.58 -16.40 -13.98
N MET A 105 -32.44 -15.38 -14.84
CA MET A 105 -33.33 -15.16 -15.98
C MET A 105 -33.31 -16.30 -17.01
N GLN A 106 -32.15 -16.95 -17.18
CA GLN A 106 -31.96 -18.08 -18.12
C GLN A 106 -32.24 -19.45 -17.48
N GLN A 107 -32.75 -19.50 -16.25
CA GLN A 107 -33.00 -20.73 -15.48
C GLN A 107 -31.75 -21.61 -15.32
N GLY A 108 -30.55 -21.02 -15.26
CA GLY A 108 -29.30 -21.73 -15.00
C GLY A 108 -28.89 -22.76 -16.06
N ARG A 109 -29.48 -22.73 -17.26
CA ARG A 109 -29.22 -23.73 -18.31
C ARG A 109 -27.95 -23.49 -19.12
N ASP A 110 -27.32 -22.33 -18.95
CA ASP A 110 -26.11 -21.96 -19.68
C ASP A 110 -24.84 -22.34 -18.91
N SER A 111 -24.17 -23.40 -19.37
CA SER A 111 -22.88 -23.84 -18.84
C SER A 111 -21.79 -22.77 -18.97
N GLN A 112 -21.88 -21.89 -19.96
CA GLN A 112 -20.91 -20.81 -20.15
C GLN A 112 -21.04 -19.76 -19.04
N THR A 113 -22.26 -19.43 -18.63
CA THR A 113 -22.52 -18.52 -17.50
C THR A 113 -22.01 -19.09 -16.18
N LEU A 114 -22.18 -20.40 -15.95
CA LEU A 114 -21.64 -21.07 -14.76
C LEU A 114 -20.11 -21.03 -14.72
N GLN A 115 -19.44 -21.29 -15.85
CA GLN A 115 -17.99 -21.22 -15.95
C GLN A 115 -17.46 -19.81 -15.64
N ARG A 116 -18.06 -18.77 -16.25
CA ARG A 116 -17.68 -17.38 -15.98
C ARG A 116 -17.87 -16.98 -14.52
N LYS A 117 -18.94 -17.46 -13.87
CA LYS A 117 -19.18 -17.20 -12.44
C LYS A 117 -18.10 -17.85 -11.57
N HIS A 118 -17.62 -19.04 -11.94
CA HIS A 118 -16.51 -19.70 -11.26
C HIS A 118 -15.21 -18.91 -11.43
N GLU A 119 -14.85 -18.55 -12.66
CA GLU A 119 -13.66 -17.74 -12.97
C GLU A 119 -13.66 -16.39 -12.22
N LEU A 120 -14.81 -15.70 -12.17
CA LEU A 120 -14.95 -14.47 -11.38
C LEU A 120 -14.78 -14.72 -9.89
N THR A 121 -15.30 -15.83 -9.37
CA THR A 121 -15.18 -16.16 -7.95
C THR A 121 -13.72 -16.42 -7.58
N GLU A 122 -12.98 -17.16 -8.40
CA GLU A 122 -11.54 -17.37 -8.20
C GLU A 122 -10.77 -16.05 -8.27
N ARG A 123 -11.10 -15.19 -9.24
CA ARG A 123 -10.46 -13.88 -9.37
C ARG A 123 -10.75 -12.97 -8.18
N ILE A 124 -11.98 -12.95 -7.67
CA ILE A 124 -12.34 -12.22 -6.44
C ILE A 124 -11.49 -12.72 -5.27
N GLN A 125 -11.42 -14.04 -5.06
CA GLN A 125 -10.63 -14.62 -3.96
C GLN A 125 -9.14 -14.26 -4.08
N GLN A 126 -8.58 -14.25 -5.28
CA GLN A 126 -7.20 -13.83 -5.51
C GLN A 126 -6.99 -12.36 -5.14
N GLN A 127 -7.89 -11.47 -5.56
CA GLN A 127 -7.81 -10.04 -5.25
C GLN A 127 -8.03 -9.76 -3.75
N GLU A 128 -8.95 -10.46 -3.10
CA GLU A 128 -9.16 -10.39 -1.63
C GLU A 128 -7.91 -10.80 -0.87
N LYS A 129 -7.23 -11.87 -1.31
CA LYS A 129 -5.95 -12.31 -0.73
C LYS A 129 -4.88 -11.23 -0.89
N LEU A 130 -4.76 -10.65 -2.08
CA LEU A 130 -3.81 -9.57 -2.33
C LEU A 130 -4.12 -8.34 -1.48
N LEU A 131 -5.39 -7.94 -1.37
CA LEU A 131 -5.83 -6.80 -0.55
C LEU A 131 -5.47 -7.01 0.92
N LYS A 132 -5.68 -8.22 1.42
CA LYS A 132 -5.28 -8.60 2.78
C LYS A 132 -3.77 -8.46 2.96
N GLN A 133 -2.97 -8.99 2.04
CA GLN A 133 -1.50 -8.88 2.09
C GLN A 133 -1.03 -7.42 2.09
N GLN A 134 -1.59 -6.58 1.23
CA GLN A 134 -1.28 -5.15 1.17
C GLN A 134 -1.68 -4.43 2.47
N THR A 135 -2.84 -4.75 3.03
CA THR A 135 -3.34 -4.16 4.29
C THR A 135 -2.47 -4.56 5.48
N ASP A 136 -2.10 -5.83 5.59
CA ASP A 136 -1.21 -6.36 6.63
C ASP A 136 0.17 -5.67 6.53
N SER A 137 0.71 -5.58 5.31
CA SER A 137 1.98 -4.89 5.04
C SER A 137 1.93 -3.41 5.41
N ARG A 138 0.84 -2.71 5.10
CA ARG A 138 0.65 -1.31 5.53
C ARG A 138 0.65 -1.19 7.04
N GLY A 139 -0.01 -2.12 7.74
CA GLY A 139 -0.01 -2.17 9.19
C GLY A 139 1.40 -2.31 9.77
N GLU A 140 2.24 -3.15 9.18
CA GLU A 140 3.65 -3.31 9.58
C GLU A 140 4.49 -2.05 9.28
N LEU A 141 4.34 -1.48 8.09
CA LEU A 141 5.02 -0.23 7.71
C LEU A 141 4.71 0.90 8.68
N LEU A 142 3.45 1.04 9.12
CA LEU A 142 3.04 2.03 10.10
C LEU A 142 3.70 1.80 11.46
N ARG A 143 3.81 0.54 11.91
CA ARG A 143 4.53 0.22 13.15
C ARG A 143 6.01 0.57 13.06
N GLU A 144 6.63 0.32 11.90
CA GLU A 144 8.03 0.65 11.68
C GLU A 144 8.27 2.17 11.68
N LYS A 145 7.42 2.93 10.99
CA LYS A 145 7.45 4.39 11.05
C LYS A 145 7.29 4.91 12.49
N GLU A 146 6.38 4.32 13.25
CA GLU A 146 6.17 4.69 14.65
C GLU A 146 7.38 4.34 15.53
N ARG A 147 7.99 3.17 15.33
CA ARG A 147 9.25 2.79 15.99
C ARG A 147 10.33 3.84 15.74
N LEU A 148 10.55 4.22 14.49
CA LEU A 148 11.57 5.19 14.10
C LEU A 148 11.29 6.59 14.63
N LYS A 149 10.04 7.06 14.62
CA LYS A 149 9.64 8.33 15.25
C LYS A 149 9.96 8.36 16.74
N ASN A 150 9.70 7.26 17.44
CA ASN A 150 10.01 7.15 18.86
C ASN A 150 11.52 7.20 19.12
N ILE A 151 12.33 6.54 18.30
CA ILE A 151 13.80 6.61 18.38
C ILE A 151 14.28 8.04 18.09
N PHE A 152 13.78 8.67 17.03
CA PHE A 152 14.12 10.06 16.67
C PHE A 152 13.85 11.04 17.82
N ALA A 153 12.67 10.94 18.45
CA ALA A 153 12.32 11.77 19.60
C ALA A 153 13.23 11.54 20.81
N GLN A 154 13.70 10.30 21.03
CA GLN A 154 14.70 10.01 22.06
C GLN A 154 16.05 10.66 21.74
N TYR A 155 16.43 10.72 20.46
CA TYR A 155 17.73 11.25 20.04
C TYR A 155 17.76 12.76 20.19
N GLN A 156 16.68 13.44 19.83
CA GLN A 156 16.51 14.88 20.09
C GLN A 156 16.67 15.20 21.58
N LYS A 157 15.94 14.47 22.45
CA LYS A 157 16.06 14.65 23.91
C LYS A 157 17.48 14.41 24.44
N LYS A 158 18.17 13.39 23.92
CA LYS A 158 19.53 13.06 24.35
C LYS A 158 20.55 14.09 23.88
N ALA A 159 20.46 14.55 22.63
CA ALA A 159 21.31 15.60 22.10
C ALA A 159 21.15 16.91 22.89
N ASP A 160 19.90 17.30 23.20
CA ASP A 160 19.62 18.48 24.01
C ASP A 160 20.18 18.36 25.44
N ALA A 161 20.04 17.19 26.07
CA ALA A 161 20.59 16.94 27.39
C ALA A 161 22.13 17.03 27.41
N LEU A 162 22.81 16.51 26.39
CA LEU A 162 24.27 16.58 26.28
C LEU A 162 24.76 18.00 26.03
N ARG A 163 24.08 18.77 25.17
CA ARG A 163 24.41 20.20 24.94
C ARG A 163 24.31 21.03 26.21
N GLN A 164 23.30 20.78 27.04
CA GLN A 164 23.15 21.43 28.34
C GLN A 164 24.27 21.04 29.31
N HIS A 165 24.75 19.79 29.24
CA HIS A 165 25.84 19.30 30.08
C HIS A 165 27.21 19.81 29.64
N GLU A 166 27.47 19.95 28.33
CA GLU A 166 28.72 20.47 27.77
C GLU A 166 28.82 21.99 27.90
N GLY A 167 27.72 22.72 27.69
CA GLY A 167 27.66 24.18 27.87
C GLY A 167 27.60 24.65 29.32
N GLY A 168 27.48 23.72 30.28
CA GLY A 168 27.35 23.99 31.71
C GLY A 168 28.63 23.78 32.54
N THR A 169 29.78 23.58 31.90
CA THR A 169 31.06 23.40 32.60
C THR A 169 31.68 24.78 32.91
N PRO A 170 31.79 25.22 34.19
CA PRO A 170 32.45 26.48 34.56
C PRO A 170 33.96 26.45 34.36
#